data_AF-A0AAJ3MRS3-F1
#
_entry.id   AF-A0AAJ3MRS3-F1
#
_cell.length_a   1.000
_cell.length_b   1.000
_cell.length_c   1.000
_cell.angle_alpha   90.00
_cell.angle_beta   90.00
_cell.angle_gamma   90.00
#
_symmetry.space_group_name_H-M   'P 1'
#
loop_
_entity.id
_entity.type
_entity.pdbx_description
1 polymer ?
#
loop_
_entity_poly.entity_id
_entity_poly.type
_entity_poly.pdbx_seq_one_letter_code
_entity_poly.pdbx_strand_id
1 'polypeptide(L)'
;MKLSLALYDALTSISVPNNKAKAVVDAWEDDVKDFASISDLERTESHLQGSITALRTDLTALIKEQGADLRTLVERQASQFQSSVSKLESNITVLRWQFWLLVLCFGFPILKSLYEVYGKVVTS
;
A
#
# COMPACT_ATOMS: atom_id res chain seq x y z
N MET A 1 -33.83 37.06 -15.27
CA MET A 1 -35.12 37.66 -15.68
C MET A 1 -36.31 37.30 -14.78
N LYS A 2 -36.63 36.02 -14.48
CA LYS A 2 -37.78 35.70 -13.60
C LYS A 2 -37.59 36.15 -12.13
N LEU A 3 -36.35 36.10 -11.62
CA LEU A 3 -36.06 36.46 -10.23
C LEU A 3 -36.11 37.98 -9.98
N SER A 4 -35.62 38.80 -10.92
CA SER A 4 -35.63 40.27 -10.81
C SER A 4 -37.06 40.83 -10.83
N LEU A 5 -37.95 40.24 -11.62
CA LEU A 5 -39.39 40.56 -11.61
C LEU A 5 -40.06 40.19 -10.28
N ALA A 6 -39.75 39.02 -9.71
CA ALA A 6 -40.30 38.60 -8.42
C ALA A 6 -39.79 39.48 -7.25
N LEU A 7 -38.53 39.91 -7.30
CA LEU A 7 -37.95 40.80 -6.28
C LEU A 7 -38.55 42.21 -6.37
N TYR A 8 -38.72 42.73 -7.58
CA TYR A 8 -39.38 44.01 -7.82
C TYR A 8 -40.82 44.01 -7.31
N ASP A 9 -41.59 42.96 -7.63
CA ASP A 9 -42.99 42.82 -7.22
C ASP A 9 -43.13 42.69 -5.70
N ALA A 10 -42.26 41.92 -5.05
CA ALA A 10 -42.19 41.80 -3.60
C ALA A 10 -41.83 43.13 -2.89
N LEU A 11 -40.91 43.91 -3.46
CA LEU A 11 -40.53 45.22 -2.92
C LEU A 11 -41.68 46.23 -3.06
N THR A 12 -42.37 46.26 -4.20
CA THR A 12 -43.56 47.10 -4.38
C THR A 12 -44.74 46.66 -3.51
N SER A 13 -44.87 45.35 -3.22
CA SER A 13 -45.88 44.78 -2.32
C SER A 13 -45.69 45.22 -0.86
N ILE A 14 -44.45 45.47 -0.42
CA ILE A 14 -44.10 45.96 0.93
C ILE A 14 -44.20 47.50 1.04
N SER A 15 -44.79 48.18 0.05
CA SER A 15 -44.94 49.66 -0.03
C SER A 15 -43.64 50.44 -0.25
N VAL A 16 -42.58 49.79 -0.73
CA VAL A 16 -41.35 50.48 -1.11
C VAL A 16 -41.63 51.35 -2.35
N PRO A 17 -41.28 52.65 -2.33
CA PRO A 17 -41.41 53.53 -3.49
C PRO A 17 -40.76 52.91 -4.73
N ASN A 18 -41.46 53.00 -5.87
CA ASN A 18 -41.14 52.31 -7.10
C ASN A 18 -39.69 52.57 -7.59
N ASN A 19 -39.19 53.80 -7.38
CA ASN A 19 -37.81 54.20 -7.67
C ASN A 19 -36.76 53.48 -6.79
N LYS A 20 -37.07 53.21 -5.52
CA LYS A 20 -36.19 52.47 -4.61
C LYS A 20 -36.23 50.96 -4.88
N ALA A 21 -37.41 50.42 -5.19
CA ALA A 21 -37.55 49.01 -5.57
C ALA A 21 -36.71 48.70 -6.83
N LYS A 22 -36.75 49.58 -7.82
CA LYS A 22 -35.92 49.46 -9.03
C LYS A 22 -34.41 49.54 -8.73
N ALA A 23 -34.00 50.50 -7.90
CA ALA A 23 -32.58 50.65 -7.54
C ALA A 23 -32.01 49.42 -6.81
N VAL A 24 -32.80 48.75 -5.96
CA VAL A 24 -32.38 47.52 -5.27
C VAL A 24 -32.27 46.35 -6.24
N VAL A 25 -33.19 46.24 -7.21
CA VAL A 25 -33.15 45.21 -8.25
C VAL A 25 -31.95 45.41 -9.17
N ASP A 26 -31.69 46.65 -9.60
CA ASP A 26 -30.55 46.98 -10.44
C ASP A 26 -29.22 46.72 -9.70
N ALA A 27 -29.12 47.11 -8.42
CA ALA A 27 -27.95 46.84 -7.60
C ALA A 27 -27.73 45.33 -7.37
N TRP A 28 -28.80 44.57 -7.14
CA TRP A 28 -28.72 43.12 -6.98
C TRP A 28 -28.36 42.40 -8.29
N GLU A 29 -28.86 42.88 -9.43
CA GLU A 29 -28.50 42.32 -10.75
C GLU A 29 -27.03 42.59 -11.10
N ASP A 30 -26.51 43.76 -10.71
CA ASP A 30 -25.08 44.10 -10.84
C ASP A 30 -24.20 43.23 -9.91
N ASP A 31 -24.63 43.00 -8.67
CA ASP A 31 -23.91 42.15 -7.70
C ASP A 31 -23.92 40.66 -8.13
N VAL A 32 -25.04 40.16 -8.67
CA VAL A 32 -25.18 38.80 -9.22
C VAL A 32 -24.34 38.57 -10.47
N LYS A 33 -24.01 39.63 -11.20
CA LYS A 33 -23.13 39.55 -12.37
C LYS A 33 -21.67 39.30 -12.00
N ASP A 34 -21.24 39.75 -10.83
CA ASP A 34 -19.88 39.60 -10.30
C ASP A 34 -19.69 38.32 -9.45
N PHE A 35 -20.77 37.63 -9.07
CA PHE A 35 -20.65 36.30 -8.46
C PHE A 35 -20.08 35.31 -9.49
N ALA A 36 -18.86 34.80 -9.18
CA ALA A 36 -18.09 33.76 -9.88
C ALA A 36 -18.73 33.34 -11.20
N SER A 37 -18.25 33.94 -12.29
CA SER A 37 -18.81 33.70 -13.62
C SER A 37 -18.83 32.20 -13.91
N ILE A 38 -19.83 31.73 -14.65
CA ILE A 38 -19.89 30.31 -15.07
C ILE A 38 -18.57 29.86 -15.71
N SER A 39 -17.87 30.77 -16.40
CA SER A 39 -16.53 30.53 -16.93
C SER A 39 -15.45 30.28 -15.88
N ASP A 40 -15.50 30.92 -14.71
CA ASP A 40 -14.56 30.64 -13.61
C ASP A 40 -14.80 29.26 -13.02
N LEU A 41 -16.06 28.84 -12.95
CA LEU A 41 -16.46 27.51 -12.52
C LEU A 41 -15.99 26.45 -13.51
N GLU A 42 -16.24 26.63 -14.81
CA GLU A 42 -15.78 25.73 -15.88
C GLU A 42 -14.25 25.62 -15.91
N ARG A 43 -13.54 26.76 -15.72
CA ARG A 43 -12.09 26.78 -15.63
C ARG A 43 -11.59 25.97 -14.44
N THR A 44 -12.25 26.11 -13.29
CA THR A 44 -11.90 25.38 -12.07
C THR A 44 -12.18 23.89 -12.22
N GLU A 45 -13.32 23.51 -12.82
CA GLU A 45 -13.67 22.12 -13.11
C GLU A 45 -12.65 21.47 -14.06
N SER A 46 -12.31 22.14 -15.16
CA SER A 46 -11.30 21.66 -16.11
C SER A 46 -9.93 21.47 -15.44
N HIS A 47 -9.52 22.42 -14.60
CA HIS A 47 -8.28 22.35 -13.84
C HIS A 47 -8.27 21.18 -12.84
N LEU A 48 -9.39 20.94 -12.13
CA LEU A 48 -9.53 19.80 -11.23
C LEU A 48 -9.49 18.48 -11.99
N GLN A 49 -10.18 18.39 -13.13
CA GLN A 49 -10.23 17.18 -13.94
C GLN A 49 -8.85 16.81 -14.50
N GLY A 50 -8.07 17.82 -14.94
CA GLY A 50 -6.67 17.65 -15.32
C GLY A 50 -5.81 17.16 -14.15
N SER A 51 -5.92 17.80 -12.99
CA SER A 51 -5.16 17.44 -11.79
C SER A 51 -5.47 16.01 -11.31
N ILE A 52 -6.75 15.61 -11.32
CA ILE A 52 -7.18 14.26 -10.95
C ILE A 52 -6.61 13.23 -11.94
N THR A 53 -6.62 13.55 -13.23
CA THR A 53 -6.08 12.65 -14.26
C THR A 53 -4.58 12.46 -14.09
N ALA A 54 -3.83 13.54 -13.87
CA ALA A 54 -2.39 13.50 -13.59
C ALA A 54 -2.07 12.69 -12.32
N LEU A 55 -2.81 12.94 -11.23
CA LEU A 55 -2.61 12.20 -9.99
C LEU A 55 -2.90 10.69 -10.16
N ARG A 56 -3.91 10.35 -10.96
CA ARG A 56 -4.24 8.95 -11.27
C ARG A 56 -3.13 8.28 -12.07
N THR A 57 -2.53 8.97 -13.04
CA THR A 57 -1.42 8.41 -13.83
C THR A 57 -0.19 8.19 -12.95
N ASP A 58 0.14 9.15 -12.09
CA ASP A 58 1.30 9.07 -11.19
C ASP A 58 1.13 7.94 -10.17
N LEU A 59 -0.03 7.83 -9.54
CA LEU A 59 -0.33 6.73 -8.62
C LEU A 59 -0.24 5.37 -9.31
N THR A 60 -0.75 5.27 -10.54
CA THR A 60 -0.69 4.01 -11.30
C THR A 60 0.76 3.64 -11.64
N ALA A 61 1.59 4.62 -11.98
CA ALA A 61 3.01 4.42 -12.24
C ALA A 61 3.75 3.97 -10.96
N LEU A 62 3.55 4.66 -9.84
CA LEU A 62 4.14 4.32 -8.55
C LEU A 62 3.75 2.91 -8.08
N ILE A 63 2.48 2.53 -8.21
CA ILE A 63 2.02 1.18 -7.85
C ILE A 63 2.71 0.11 -8.70
N LYS A 64 2.88 0.36 -10.01
CA LYS A 64 3.57 -0.59 -10.90
C LYS A 64 5.05 -0.71 -10.55
N GLU A 65 5.72 0.42 -10.31
CA GLU A 65 7.13 0.46 -9.96
C GLU A 65 7.40 -0.23 -8.62
N GLN A 66 6.66 0.13 -7.57
CA GLN A 66 6.76 -0.49 -6.26
C GLN A 66 6.37 -1.97 -6.29
N GLY A 67 5.35 -2.34 -7.07
CA GLY A 67 4.94 -3.73 -7.25
C GLY A 67 6.03 -4.57 -7.94
N ALA A 68 6.71 -4.00 -8.93
CA ALA A 68 7.85 -4.65 -9.59
C ALA A 68 9.04 -4.80 -8.63
N ASP A 69 9.42 -3.74 -7.92
CA ASP A 69 10.54 -3.76 -6.98
C ASP A 69 10.30 -4.78 -5.84
N LEU A 70 9.11 -4.75 -5.23
CA LEU A 70 8.70 -5.71 -4.21
C LEU A 70 8.79 -7.16 -4.72
N ARG A 71 8.35 -7.40 -5.97
CA ARG A 71 8.46 -8.73 -6.57
C ARG A 71 9.92 -9.17 -6.71
N THR A 72 10.80 -8.28 -7.16
CA THR A 72 12.24 -8.62 -7.26
C THR A 72 12.88 -8.87 -5.90
N LEU A 73 12.48 -8.11 -4.87
CA LEU A 73 12.94 -8.30 -3.50
C LEU A 73 12.49 -9.66 -2.95
N VAL A 74 11.23 -10.03 -3.17
CA VAL A 74 10.69 -11.34 -2.77
C VAL A 74 11.41 -12.47 -3.50
N GLU A 75 11.63 -12.37 -4.81
CA GLU A 75 12.36 -13.38 -5.59
C GLU A 75 13.81 -13.53 -5.11
N ARG A 76 14.49 -12.41 -4.83
CA ARG A 76 15.84 -12.43 -4.24
C ARG A 76 15.85 -13.08 -2.88
N GLN A 77 14.94 -12.70 -1.99
CA GLN A 77 14.87 -13.26 -0.64
C GLN A 77 14.55 -14.76 -0.67
N ALA A 78 13.65 -15.20 -1.56
CA ALA A 78 13.33 -16.61 -1.75
C ALA A 78 14.56 -17.40 -2.23
N SER A 79 15.33 -16.86 -3.19
CA SER A 79 16.55 -17.50 -3.68
C SER A 79 17.65 -17.60 -2.60
N GLN A 80 17.82 -16.56 -1.78
CA GLN A 80 18.75 -16.56 -0.65
C GLN A 80 18.34 -17.55 0.43
N PHE A 81 17.04 -17.62 0.72
CA PHE A 81 16.48 -18.58 1.68
C PHE A 81 16.70 -20.00 1.19
N GLN A 82 16.37 -20.29 -0.08
CA GLN A 82 16.60 -21.60 -0.68
C GLN A 82 18.07 -22.00 -0.62
N SER A 83 18.99 -21.09 -0.99
CA SER A 83 20.43 -21.35 -0.90
C SER A 83 20.88 -21.63 0.54
N SER A 84 20.35 -20.90 1.52
CA SER A 84 20.67 -21.11 2.93
C SER A 84 20.13 -22.44 3.45
N VAL A 85 18.91 -22.82 3.05
CA VAL A 85 18.31 -24.12 3.36
C VAL A 85 19.12 -25.26 2.75
N SER A 86 19.50 -25.19 1.48
CA SER A 86 20.34 -26.21 0.85
C SER A 86 21.71 -26.35 1.52
N LYS A 87 22.32 -25.22 1.92
CA LYS A 87 23.59 -25.24 2.67
C LYS A 87 23.42 -25.87 4.06
N LEU A 88 22.30 -25.61 4.72
CA LEU A 88 21.98 -26.23 6.00
C LEU A 88 21.75 -27.74 5.84
N GLU A 89 21.03 -28.16 4.80
CA GLU A 89 20.77 -29.56 4.47
C GLU A 89 22.07 -30.34 4.19
N SER A 90 22.99 -29.74 3.44
CA SER A 90 24.32 -30.34 3.22
C SER A 90 25.09 -30.47 4.53
N ASN A 91 25.08 -29.43 5.38
CA ASN A 91 25.77 -29.46 6.67
C ASN A 91 25.19 -30.54 7.59
N ILE A 92 23.86 -30.66 7.66
CA ILE A 92 23.20 -31.72 8.45
C ILE A 92 23.57 -33.10 7.93
N THR A 93 23.64 -33.28 6.61
CA THR A 93 24.03 -34.56 6.01
C THR A 93 25.49 -34.91 6.34
N VAL A 94 26.40 -33.94 6.30
CA VAL A 94 27.80 -34.12 6.71
C VAL A 94 27.90 -34.47 8.19
N LEU A 95 27.19 -33.75 9.07
CA LEU A 95 27.15 -34.05 10.50
C LEU A 95 26.62 -35.46 10.74
N ARG A 96 25.55 -35.88 10.04
CA ARG A 96 25.00 -37.23 10.15
C ARG A 96 26.04 -38.30 9.81
N TRP A 97 26.82 -38.11 8.75
CA TRP A 97 27.92 -39.03 8.41
C TRP A 97 29.04 -39.02 9.44
N GLN A 98 29.42 -37.85 9.95
CA GLN A 98 30.42 -37.74 11.02
C GLN A 98 29.96 -38.46 12.29
N PHE A 99 28.70 -38.32 12.68
CA PHE A 99 28.13 -39.03 13.82
C PHE A 99 28.17 -40.54 13.62
N TRP A 100 27.76 -41.06 12.45
CA TRP A 100 27.85 -42.49 12.15
C TRP A 100 29.29 -43.00 12.21
N LEU A 101 30.24 -42.24 11.68
CA LEU A 101 31.65 -42.59 11.72
C LEU A 101 32.19 -42.62 13.15
N LEU A 102 31.85 -41.63 13.98
CA LEU A 102 32.21 -41.61 15.40
C LEU A 102 31.60 -42.78 16.17
N VAL A 103 30.30 -43.06 15.99
CA VAL A 103 29.61 -44.18 16.62
C VAL A 103 30.25 -45.50 16.21
N LEU A 104 30.63 -45.68 14.95
CA LEU A 104 31.31 -46.90 14.50
C LEU A 104 32.73 -46.99 15.08
N CYS A 105 33.49 -45.90 15.06
CA CYS A 105 34.87 -45.85 15.52
C CYS A 105 35.02 -46.05 17.03
N PHE A 106 34.10 -45.50 17.83
CA PHE A 106 34.13 -45.61 19.29
C PHE A 106 33.20 -46.69 19.83
N GLY A 107 32.09 -46.98 19.17
CA GLY A 107 31.13 -47.99 19.60
C GLY A 107 31.69 -49.41 19.51
N PHE A 108 32.41 -49.75 18.44
CA PHE A 108 33.02 -51.07 18.28
C PHE A 108 34.06 -51.42 19.38
N PRO A 109 35.04 -50.55 19.71
CA PRO A 109 35.99 -50.85 20.78
C PRO A 109 35.33 -50.89 22.16
N ILE A 110 34.30 -50.06 22.42
CA ILE A 110 33.53 -50.12 23.67
C ILE A 110 32.76 -51.44 23.76
N LEU A 111 32.08 -51.88 22.70
CA LEU A 111 31.39 -53.18 22.66
C LEU A 111 32.36 -54.34 22.88
N LYS A 112 33.53 -54.32 22.23
CA LYS A 112 34.57 -55.34 22.40
C LYS A 112 35.07 -55.40 23.83
N SER A 113 35.36 -54.23 24.42
CA SER A 113 35.80 -54.13 25.82
C SER A 113 34.74 -54.64 26.79
N LEU A 114 33.46 -54.35 26.55
CA LEU A 114 32.36 -54.86 27.37
C LEU A 114 32.20 -56.37 27.23
N TYR A 115 32.31 -56.91 26.01
CA TYR A 115 32.21 -58.35 25.76
C TYR A 115 33.33 -59.13 26.45
N GLU A 116 34.57 -58.64 26.40
CA GLU A 116 35.70 -59.27 27.10
C GLU A 116 35.52 -59.25 28.64
N VAL A 117 34.98 -58.16 29.20
CA VAL A 117 34.70 -58.07 30.65
C VAL A 117 33.56 -59.01 31.05
N TYR A 118 32.45 -59.02 30.30
CA TYR A 118 31.33 -59.92 30.56
C TYR A 118 31.72 -61.39 30.40
N GLY A 119 32.50 -61.73 29.36
CA GLY A 119 33.00 -63.09 29.14
C GLY A 119 33.84 -63.57 30.32
N LYS A 120 34.75 -62.73 30.84
CA LYS A 120 35.56 -63.05 32.03
C LYS A 120 34.71 -63.26 33.28
N VAL A 121 33.65 -62.46 33.48
CA VAL A 121 32.74 -62.59 34.62
C VAL A 121 31.91 -63.87 34.57
N VAL A 122 31.49 -64.31 33.38
CA VAL A 122 30.67 -65.54 33.23
C VAL A 122 31.48 -66.82 33.38
N THR A 123 32.79 -66.79 33.11
CA THR A 123 33.68 -67.97 33.22
C THR A 123 34.41 -68.09 34.57
N SER A 124 34.26 -67.12 35.48
CA SER A 124 34.80 -67.16 36.85
C SER A 124 33.74 -67.59 37.85
#